data_AF-A0AAW9BV83-F1
#
_entry.id   AF-A0AAW9BV83-F1
#
_cell.length_a   1.000
_cell.length_b   1.000
_cell.length_c   1.000
_cell.angle_alpha   90.00
_cell.angle_beta   90.00
_cell.angle_gamma   90.00
#
_symmetry.space_group_name_H-M   'P 1'
#
loop_
_entity.id
_entity.type
_entity.pdbx_description
1 polymer ?
#
loop_
_entity_poly.entity_id
_entity_poly.type
_entity_poly.pdbx_seq_one_letter_code
_entity_poly.pdbx_strand_id
1 'polypeptide(L)'
;MRIEPLIQGVVARSAHPHGCHASIKEQIEYVKKAPQIKSGPKRVLIIGASSGFGLAARIALTFGGAEADTIGVSFERGPSEKGVGSAGWYNNIFFKQEATHAGRTAINIVGDAFSDSVRNEVIEAIETYFEGEVDLVIYSLAAGVRPKPHSDTFWRSVIKPIGESVTGASILLENDQWVETTLEPATEEEAE
;
A
#
# COMPACT_ATOMS: atom_id res chain seq x y z
N MET A 1 -20.92 -13.64 8.27
CA MET A 1 -19.83 -14.57 7.89
C MET A 1 -18.77 -14.51 8.97
N ARG A 2 -18.34 -15.65 9.51
CA ARG A 2 -17.17 -15.70 10.41
C ARG A 2 -15.91 -15.72 9.53
N ILE A 3 -15.01 -14.77 9.73
CA ILE A 3 -13.75 -14.67 8.99
C ILE A 3 -12.65 -15.20 9.91
N GLU A 4 -11.96 -16.24 9.48
CA GLU A 4 -10.84 -16.86 10.21
C GLU A 4 -9.53 -16.58 9.46
N PRO A 5 -8.39 -16.49 10.17
CA PRO A 5 -7.10 -16.29 9.52
C PRO A 5 -6.76 -17.52 8.67
N LEU A 6 -6.62 -17.30 7.36
CA LEU A 6 -6.12 -18.30 6.43
C LEU A 6 -4.73 -17.89 5.94
N ILE A 7 -3.67 -18.51 6.48
CA ILE A 7 -2.28 -18.23 6.13
C ILE A 7 -1.78 -19.35 5.21
N GLN A 8 -1.14 -18.97 4.10
CA GLN A 8 -0.41 -19.87 3.23
C GLN A 8 0.94 -19.25 2.85
N GLY A 9 2.03 -19.89 3.24
CA GLY A 9 3.40 -19.42 3.22
C GLY A 9 3.50 -18.15 4.06
N VAL A 10 3.84 -17.07 3.38
CA VAL A 10 3.89 -15.70 3.94
C VAL A 10 2.65 -14.87 3.58
N VAL A 11 1.60 -15.50 3.04
CA VAL A 11 0.41 -14.81 2.52
C VAL A 11 -0.80 -15.09 3.40
N ALA A 12 -1.34 -14.05 4.04
CA ALA A 12 -2.68 -14.08 4.61
C ALA A 12 -3.72 -13.91 3.49
N ARG A 13 -4.53 -14.95 3.24
CA ARG A 13 -5.56 -14.97 2.19
C ARG A 13 -6.87 -14.27 2.59
N SER A 14 -7.03 -13.95 3.86
CA SER A 14 -8.22 -13.33 4.45
C SER A 14 -7.85 -12.02 5.16
N ALA A 15 -8.68 -10.99 5.02
CA ALA A 15 -8.60 -9.76 5.81
C ALA A 15 -9.88 -9.57 6.63
N HIS A 16 -9.75 -9.26 7.92
CA HIS A 16 -10.90 -9.01 8.80
C HIS A 16 -11.24 -7.51 8.81
N PRO A 17 -12.40 -7.08 8.29
CA PRO A 17 -12.71 -5.66 8.12
C PRO A 17 -12.61 -4.85 9.42
N HIS A 18 -13.20 -5.35 10.50
CA HIS A 18 -13.14 -4.66 11.79
C HIS A 18 -11.73 -4.64 12.40
N GLY A 19 -10.88 -5.61 12.04
CA GLY A 19 -9.48 -5.63 12.47
C GLY A 19 -8.68 -4.55 11.74
N CYS A 20 -8.89 -4.41 10.43
CA CYS A 20 -8.35 -3.31 9.64
C CYS A 20 -8.79 -1.94 10.19
N HIS A 21 -10.08 -1.77 10.53
CA HIS A 21 -10.56 -0.52 11.12
C HIS A 21 -9.88 -0.22 12.47
N ALA A 22 -9.78 -1.21 13.34
CA ALA A 22 -9.09 -1.07 14.62
C ALA A 22 -7.62 -0.65 14.43
N SER A 23 -6.92 -1.26 13.46
CA SER A 23 -5.53 -0.90 13.14
C SER A 23 -5.39 0.54 12.61
N ILE A 24 -6.33 1.02 11.78
CA ILE A 24 -6.36 2.42 11.35
C ILE A 24 -6.53 3.35 12.55
N LYS A 25 -7.49 3.06 13.44
CA LYS A 25 -7.72 3.87 14.65
C LYS A 25 -6.50 3.90 15.55
N GLU A 26 -5.84 2.77 15.77
CA GLU A 26 -4.64 2.70 16.59
C GLU A 26 -3.50 3.57 16.03
N GLN A 27 -3.25 3.49 14.72
CA GLN A 27 -2.25 4.32 14.06
C GLN A 27 -2.59 5.82 14.13
N ILE A 28 -3.87 6.19 13.96
CA ILE A 28 -4.34 7.57 14.12
C ILE A 28 -4.10 8.06 15.55
N GLU A 29 -4.48 7.28 16.56
CA GLU A 29 -4.29 7.64 17.97
C GLU A 29 -2.82 7.75 18.35
N TYR A 30 -1.95 6.95 17.72
CA TYR A 30 -0.51 7.09 17.87
C TYR A 30 -0.02 8.45 17.34
N VAL A 31 -0.34 8.81 16.08
CA VAL A 31 0.20 10.05 15.47
C VAL A 31 -0.37 11.32 16.09
N LYS A 32 -1.58 11.29 16.67
CA LYS A 32 -2.13 12.39 17.48
C LYS A 32 -1.33 12.68 18.75
N LYS A 33 -0.64 11.67 19.29
CA LYS A 33 0.19 11.78 20.52
C LYS A 33 1.66 12.01 20.23
N ALA A 34 2.10 11.75 18.99
CA ALA A 34 3.47 11.99 18.55
C ALA A 34 3.79 13.50 18.47
N PRO A 35 5.07 13.90 18.34
CA PRO A 35 5.43 15.28 18.02
C PRO A 35 4.72 15.75 16.75
N GLN A 36 3.93 16.82 16.87
CA GLN A 36 3.09 17.31 15.78
C GLN A 36 3.93 17.95 14.67
N ILE A 37 3.61 17.62 13.43
CA ILE A 37 4.25 18.17 12.23
C ILE A 37 3.82 19.63 12.09
N LYS A 38 4.77 20.55 12.30
CA LYS A 38 4.55 21.99 12.11
C LYS A 38 4.89 22.38 10.67
N SER A 39 4.05 23.20 10.05
CA SER A 39 4.25 23.69 8.68
C SER A 39 4.46 22.56 7.64
N GLY A 40 3.70 21.47 7.77
CA GLY A 40 3.73 20.35 6.83
C GLY A 40 2.92 20.60 5.54
N PRO A 41 3.04 19.71 4.54
CA PRO A 41 2.32 19.83 3.27
C PRO A 41 0.81 19.73 3.49
N LYS A 42 0.02 20.35 2.61
CA LYS A 42 -1.45 20.39 2.73
C LYS A 42 -2.15 19.55 1.68
N ARG A 43 -1.55 19.40 0.50
CA ARG A 43 -2.07 18.62 -0.64
C ARG A 43 -1.06 17.54 -0.99
N VAL A 44 -1.36 16.29 -0.64
CA VAL A 44 -0.39 15.19 -0.73
C VAL A 44 -0.90 14.08 -1.66
N LEU A 45 -0.06 13.69 -2.61
CA LEU A 45 -0.25 12.48 -3.41
C LEU A 45 0.60 11.33 -2.84
N ILE A 46 -0.03 10.18 -2.60
CA ILE A 46 0.66 8.96 -2.16
C ILE A 46 0.39 7.84 -3.17
N ILE A 47 1.45 7.35 -3.80
CA ILE A 47 1.42 6.20 -4.72
C ILE A 47 1.84 4.97 -3.91
N GLY A 48 0.90 4.04 -3.68
CA GLY A 48 1.06 2.94 -2.72
C GLY A 48 0.47 3.25 -1.33
N ALA A 49 -0.76 3.76 -1.29
CA ALA A 49 -1.34 4.39 -0.10
C ALA A 49 -2.10 3.45 0.87
N SER A 50 -2.28 2.18 0.53
CA SER A 50 -3.26 1.28 1.18
C SER A 50 -2.70 0.43 2.32
N SER A 51 -1.37 0.30 2.43
CA SER A 51 -0.72 -0.49 3.47
C SER A 51 0.72 -0.03 3.72
N GLY A 52 1.37 -0.62 4.73
CA GLY A 52 2.79 -0.39 5.02
C GLY A 52 3.16 1.09 5.19
N PHE A 53 4.31 1.47 4.65
CA PHE A 53 4.84 2.83 4.81
C PHE A 53 4.00 3.90 4.11
N GLY A 54 3.39 3.62 2.97
CA GLY A 54 2.54 4.60 2.29
C GLY A 54 1.27 4.91 3.08
N LEU A 55 0.62 3.90 3.66
CA LEU A 55 -0.50 4.12 4.58
C LEU A 55 -0.06 4.87 5.85
N ALA A 56 1.07 4.48 6.45
CA ALA A 56 1.59 5.13 7.64
C ALA A 56 1.90 6.62 7.41
N ALA A 57 2.54 6.95 6.27
CA ALA A 57 2.81 8.33 5.87
C ALA A 57 1.51 9.11 5.64
N ARG A 58 0.53 8.49 4.99
CA ARG A 58 -0.78 9.10 4.75
C ARG A 58 -1.51 9.41 6.07
N ILE A 59 -1.50 8.49 7.04
CA ILE A 59 -2.05 8.71 8.38
C ILE A 59 -1.29 9.81 9.13
N ALA A 60 0.04 9.78 9.11
CA ALA A 60 0.85 10.77 9.80
C ALA A 60 0.63 12.20 9.25
N LEU A 61 0.51 12.36 7.93
CA LEU A 61 0.30 13.67 7.31
C LEU A 61 -1.12 14.20 7.52
N THR A 62 -2.13 13.32 7.51
CA THR A 62 -3.52 13.74 7.74
C THR A 62 -3.82 14.01 9.22
N PHE A 63 -3.30 13.19 10.14
CA PHE A 63 -3.69 13.24 11.57
C PHE A 63 -2.57 13.64 12.54
N GLY A 64 -1.32 13.74 12.09
CA GLY A 64 -0.15 14.10 12.90
C GLY A 64 0.20 15.59 12.89
N GLY A 65 -0.79 16.47 12.72
CA GLY A 65 -0.63 17.92 12.85
C GLY A 65 -0.42 18.69 11.53
N ALA A 66 -0.01 18.02 10.44
CA ALA A 66 0.02 18.65 9.13
C ALA A 66 -1.39 18.86 8.54
N GLU A 67 -2.38 18.10 8.99
CA GLU A 67 -3.79 18.21 8.58
C GLU A 67 -3.97 18.16 7.05
N ALA A 68 -3.15 17.34 6.40
CA ALA A 68 -3.09 17.23 4.95
C ALA A 68 -4.32 16.53 4.37
N ASP A 69 -4.82 17.09 3.28
CA ASP A 69 -5.71 16.42 2.34
C ASP A 69 -4.89 15.47 1.45
N THR A 70 -5.45 14.31 1.12
CA THR A 70 -4.68 13.23 0.47
C THR A 70 -5.39 12.57 -0.70
N ILE A 71 -4.66 12.43 -1.82
CA ILE A 71 -5.00 11.50 -2.90
C ILE A 71 -4.10 10.27 -2.74
N GLY A 72 -4.71 9.09 -2.63
CA GLY A 72 -4.00 7.83 -2.50
C GLY A 72 -4.27 6.90 -3.66
N VAL A 73 -3.21 6.39 -4.29
CA VAL A 73 -3.27 5.37 -5.35
C VAL A 73 -2.87 4.02 -4.76
N SER A 74 -3.59 2.97 -5.09
CA SER A 74 -3.29 1.61 -4.64
C SER A 74 -3.92 0.56 -5.56
N PHE A 75 -3.44 -0.68 -5.53
CA PHE A 75 -4.02 -1.77 -6.30
C PHE A 75 -4.57 -2.83 -5.35
N GLU A 76 -5.88 -2.75 -5.07
CA GLU A 76 -6.54 -3.51 -4.02
C GLU A 76 -7.78 -4.24 -4.55
N ARG A 77 -8.18 -5.31 -3.87
CA ARG A 77 -9.33 -6.14 -4.28
C ARG A 77 -10.42 -6.05 -3.23
N GLY A 78 -11.61 -5.63 -3.64
CA GLY A 78 -12.80 -5.67 -2.79
C GLY A 78 -13.33 -7.09 -2.55
N PRO A 79 -14.33 -7.23 -1.67
CA PRO A 79 -15.04 -8.49 -1.47
C PRO A 79 -15.69 -8.95 -2.77
N SER A 80 -15.66 -10.26 -3.02
CA SER A 80 -16.33 -10.89 -4.15
C SER A 80 -16.67 -12.35 -3.81
N GLU A 81 -17.30 -13.07 -4.74
CA GLU A 81 -17.51 -14.52 -4.60
C GLU A 81 -16.20 -15.29 -4.38
N LYS A 82 -15.05 -14.73 -4.81
CA LYS A 82 -13.72 -15.34 -4.69
C LYS A 82 -13.05 -15.11 -3.34
N GLY A 83 -13.60 -14.26 -2.47
CA GLY A 83 -13.06 -14.03 -1.13
C GLY A 83 -13.39 -12.67 -0.54
N VAL A 84 -12.92 -12.46 0.69
CA VAL A 84 -13.24 -11.28 1.52
C VAL A 84 -12.51 -10.00 1.11
N GLY A 85 -11.71 -10.00 0.05
CA GLY A 85 -10.90 -8.83 -0.34
C GLY A 85 -9.59 -8.68 0.44
N SER A 86 -8.76 -7.74 0.01
CA SER A 86 -7.44 -7.47 0.60
C SER A 86 -7.52 -6.53 1.81
N ALA A 87 -6.51 -6.57 2.68
CA ALA A 87 -6.44 -5.66 3.83
C ALA A 87 -6.39 -4.18 3.38
N GLY A 88 -5.62 -3.87 2.32
CA GLY A 88 -5.49 -2.52 1.82
C GLY A 88 -6.79 -1.93 1.27
N TRP A 89 -7.70 -2.76 0.74
CA TRP A 89 -9.05 -2.33 0.36
C TRP A 89 -9.81 -1.74 1.55
N TYR A 90 -9.81 -2.46 2.68
CA TYR A 90 -10.46 -2.01 3.90
C TYR A 90 -9.76 -0.81 4.53
N ASN A 91 -8.42 -0.82 4.55
CA ASN A 91 -7.63 0.30 5.06
C ASN A 91 -7.96 1.60 4.32
N ASN A 92 -8.09 1.55 2.98
CA ASN A 92 -8.50 2.71 2.18
C ASN A 92 -9.87 3.26 2.60
N ILE A 93 -10.85 2.37 2.79
CA ILE A 93 -12.21 2.76 3.19
C ILE A 93 -12.19 3.41 4.58
N PHE A 94 -11.58 2.75 5.55
CA PHE A 94 -11.58 3.24 6.93
C PHE A 94 -10.73 4.50 7.10
N PHE A 95 -9.59 4.60 6.42
CA PHE A 95 -8.81 5.84 6.37
C PHE A 95 -9.68 7.00 5.85
N LYS A 96 -10.38 6.80 4.72
CA LYS A 96 -11.23 7.84 4.13
C LYS A 96 -12.36 8.27 5.08
N GLN A 97 -13.01 7.30 5.75
CA GLN A 97 -14.04 7.59 6.74
C GLN A 97 -13.51 8.46 7.89
N GLU A 98 -12.39 8.07 8.50
CA GLU A 98 -11.79 8.84 9.61
C GLU A 98 -11.31 10.22 9.15
N ALA A 99 -10.76 10.33 7.93
CA ALA A 99 -10.32 11.61 7.37
C ALA A 99 -11.51 12.54 7.11
N THR A 100 -12.60 12.02 6.53
CA THR A 100 -13.84 12.79 6.32
C THR A 100 -14.46 13.24 7.65
N HIS A 101 -14.46 12.39 8.69
CA HIS A 101 -14.91 12.78 10.02
C HIS A 101 -14.04 13.90 10.64
N ALA A 102 -12.75 13.94 10.32
CA ALA A 102 -11.84 15.02 10.70
C ALA A 102 -11.92 16.25 9.76
N GLY A 103 -12.88 16.29 8.84
CA GLY A 103 -13.04 17.40 7.89
C GLY A 103 -11.88 17.53 6.90
N ARG A 104 -11.24 16.41 6.54
CA ARG A 104 -10.16 16.32 5.54
C ARG A 104 -10.65 15.65 4.26
N THR A 105 -10.15 16.12 3.13
CA THR A 105 -10.38 15.52 1.82
C THR A 105 -9.50 14.29 1.66
N ALA A 106 -10.12 13.14 1.37
CA ALA A 106 -9.43 11.88 1.15
C ALA A 106 -9.99 11.16 -0.09
N ILE A 107 -9.17 11.10 -1.14
CA ILE A 107 -9.50 10.46 -2.41
C ILE A 107 -8.73 9.14 -2.53
N ASN A 108 -9.41 8.07 -2.92
CA ASN A 108 -8.81 6.77 -3.15
C ASN A 108 -9.00 6.41 -4.62
N ILE A 109 -7.89 6.21 -5.32
CA ILE A 109 -7.85 5.71 -6.69
C ILE A 109 -7.35 4.26 -6.61
N VAL A 110 -8.19 3.33 -7.06
CA VAL A 110 -7.88 1.89 -7.02
C VAL A 110 -7.60 1.41 -8.43
N GLY A 111 -6.32 1.22 -8.74
CA GLY A 111 -5.87 0.87 -10.08
C GLY A 111 -4.37 0.65 -10.16
N ASP A 112 -3.92 0.17 -11.32
CA ASP A 112 -2.51 -0.01 -11.60
C ASP A 112 -1.82 1.35 -11.75
N ALA A 113 -0.98 1.71 -10.78
CA ALA A 113 -0.24 2.97 -10.78
C ALA A 113 0.74 3.12 -11.96
N PHE A 114 1.05 2.04 -12.68
CA PHE A 114 1.87 2.09 -13.89
C PHE A 114 1.07 2.46 -15.15
N SER A 115 -0.27 2.39 -15.11
CA SER A 115 -1.09 2.62 -16.30
C SER A 115 -1.31 4.11 -16.59
N ASP A 116 -1.40 4.45 -17.87
CA ASP A 116 -1.74 5.81 -18.30
C ASP A 116 -3.15 6.20 -17.86
N SER A 117 -4.08 5.24 -17.80
CA SER A 117 -5.45 5.49 -17.34
C SER A 117 -5.51 5.97 -15.90
N VAL A 118 -4.78 5.31 -14.99
CA VAL A 118 -4.72 5.69 -13.58
C VAL A 118 -3.93 6.99 -13.40
N ARG A 119 -2.89 7.21 -14.21
CA ARG A 119 -2.20 8.51 -14.23
C ARG A 119 -3.15 9.64 -14.60
N ASN A 120 -4.00 9.46 -15.61
CA ASN A 120 -4.98 10.48 -16.00
C ASN A 120 -6.03 10.70 -14.90
N GLU A 121 -6.52 9.64 -14.25
CA GLU A 121 -7.44 9.74 -13.11
C GLU A 121 -6.81 10.51 -11.94
N VAL A 122 -5.51 10.31 -11.68
CA VAL A 122 -4.77 11.08 -10.67
C VAL A 122 -4.67 12.56 -11.06
N ILE A 123 -4.38 12.87 -12.31
CA ILE A 123 -4.32 14.26 -12.80
C ILE A 123 -5.68 14.94 -12.63
N GLU A 124 -6.76 14.29 -13.06
CA GLU A 124 -8.12 14.80 -12.91
C GLU A 124 -8.48 15.02 -11.43
N ALA A 125 -8.08 14.11 -10.54
CA ALA A 125 -8.30 14.26 -9.10
C ALA A 125 -7.51 15.44 -8.52
N ILE A 126 -6.27 15.69 -8.98
CA ILE A 126 -5.47 16.84 -8.54
C ILE A 126 -6.12 18.15 -9.00
N GLU A 127 -6.57 18.23 -10.25
CA GLU A 127 -7.28 19.39 -10.78
C GLU A 127 -8.60 19.66 -10.03
N THR A 128 -9.36 18.60 -9.76
CA THR A 128 -10.69 18.70 -9.14
C THR A 128 -10.63 19.04 -7.66
N TYR A 129 -9.73 18.39 -6.92
CA TYR A 129 -9.74 18.45 -5.45
C TYR A 129 -8.65 19.35 -4.87
N PHE A 130 -7.53 19.55 -5.58
CA PHE A 130 -6.30 20.17 -5.04
C PHE A 130 -5.88 21.45 -5.80
N GLU A 131 -6.80 22.07 -6.53
CA GLU A 131 -6.52 23.31 -7.28
C GLU A 131 -5.37 23.14 -8.31
N GLY A 132 -5.21 21.92 -8.85
CA GLY A 132 -4.22 21.62 -9.88
C GLY A 132 -2.80 21.34 -9.39
N GLU A 133 -2.52 21.37 -8.09
CA GLU A 133 -1.16 21.18 -7.57
C GLU A 133 -1.09 20.30 -6.31
N VAL A 134 0.06 19.66 -6.12
CA VAL A 134 0.41 18.92 -4.90
C VAL A 134 1.70 19.48 -4.30
N ASP A 135 1.77 19.51 -2.97
CA ASP A 135 2.94 20.03 -2.26
C ASP A 135 3.94 18.91 -1.92
N LEU A 136 3.49 17.65 -1.98
CA LEU A 136 4.30 16.46 -1.72
C LEU A 136 3.79 15.25 -2.53
N VAL A 137 4.74 14.51 -3.11
CA VAL A 137 4.51 13.20 -3.73
C VAL A 137 5.30 12.13 -2.97
N ILE A 138 4.62 11.11 -2.47
CA ILE A 138 5.24 9.92 -1.85
C ILE A 138 5.10 8.74 -2.81
N TYR A 139 6.24 8.16 -3.20
CA TYR A 139 6.29 6.95 -4.02
C TYR A 139 6.63 5.74 -3.14
N SER A 140 5.61 5.05 -2.62
CA SER A 140 5.72 3.90 -1.72
C SER A 140 5.10 2.64 -2.33
N LEU A 141 5.46 2.37 -3.59
CA LEU A 141 4.93 1.24 -4.34
C LEU A 141 5.82 0.01 -4.14
N ALA A 142 5.20 -1.10 -3.73
CA ALA A 142 5.82 -2.42 -3.70
C ALA A 142 5.02 -3.37 -4.62
N ALA A 143 5.55 -3.65 -5.81
CA ALA A 143 4.94 -4.54 -6.79
C ALA A 143 5.98 -5.49 -7.37
N GLY A 144 5.67 -6.78 -7.36
CA GLY A 144 6.52 -7.79 -8.01
C GLY A 144 6.34 -7.86 -9.52
N VAL A 145 5.43 -7.07 -10.09
CA VAL A 145 5.07 -7.09 -11.51
C VAL A 145 4.81 -5.67 -11.99
N ARG A 146 5.31 -5.33 -13.18
CA ARG A 146 5.04 -4.08 -13.89
C ARG A 146 4.70 -4.38 -15.35
N PRO A 147 3.57 -3.90 -15.90
CA PRO A 147 3.30 -4.03 -17.32
C PRO A 147 4.33 -3.28 -18.16
N LYS A 148 4.75 -3.87 -19.28
CA LYS A 148 5.61 -3.18 -20.24
C LYS A 148 4.78 -2.13 -21.00
N PRO A 149 5.25 -0.88 -21.17
CA PRO A 149 4.55 0.11 -21.96
C PRO A 149 4.24 -0.42 -23.36
N HIS A 150 2.99 -0.24 -23.80
CA HIS A 150 2.52 -0.64 -25.13
C HIS A 150 2.71 -2.14 -25.45
N SER A 151 2.68 -3.03 -24.45
CA SER A 151 2.86 -4.48 -24.62
C SER A 151 1.97 -5.28 -23.65
N ASP A 152 1.56 -6.49 -24.05
CA ASP A 152 0.84 -7.45 -23.21
C ASP A 152 1.75 -8.27 -22.28
N THR A 153 3.04 -7.91 -22.23
CA THR A 153 4.04 -8.57 -21.39
C THR A 153 4.34 -7.77 -20.14
N PHE A 154 4.97 -8.42 -19.15
CA PHE A 154 5.26 -7.81 -17.85
C PHE A 154 6.73 -7.99 -17.53
N TRP A 155 7.34 -6.99 -16.88
CA TRP A 155 8.52 -7.21 -16.06
C TRP A 155 8.11 -7.83 -14.74
N ARG A 156 8.89 -8.79 -14.26
CA ARG A 156 8.66 -9.47 -12.99
C ARG A 156 9.92 -9.35 -12.14
N SER A 157 9.78 -8.81 -10.94
CA SER A 157 10.88 -8.72 -10.00
C SER A 157 11.13 -10.09 -9.38
N VAL A 158 12.42 -10.42 -9.18
CA VAL A 158 12.86 -11.55 -8.38
C VAL A 158 13.66 -11.04 -7.17
N ILE A 159 13.65 -11.81 -6.09
CA ILE A 159 14.50 -11.57 -4.92
C ILE A 159 15.52 -12.71 -4.87
N LYS A 160 16.65 -12.51 -5.54
CA LYS A 160 17.74 -13.47 -5.69
C LYS A 160 19.09 -12.75 -5.52
N PRO A 161 20.15 -13.42 -5.05
CA PRO A 161 21.50 -12.84 -5.03
C PRO A 161 22.04 -12.60 -6.46
N ILE A 162 23.11 -11.82 -6.59
CA ILE A 162 23.85 -11.65 -7.85
C ILE A 162 25.16 -12.44 -7.75
N GLY A 163 25.49 -13.19 -8.80
CA GLY A 163 26.73 -13.96 -8.87
C GLY A 163 26.61 -15.33 -8.23
N GLU A 164 26.73 -15.41 -6.90
CA GLU A 164 26.78 -16.69 -6.18
C GLU A 164 25.50 -16.96 -5.35
N SER A 165 25.17 -18.24 -5.17
CA SER A 165 24.03 -18.66 -4.35
C SER A 165 24.24 -18.31 -2.88
N VAL A 166 23.15 -17.98 -2.18
CA VAL A 166 23.18 -17.67 -0.75
C VAL A 166 22.34 -18.70 0.00
N THR A 167 22.96 -19.40 0.94
CA THR A 167 22.28 -20.31 1.87
C THR A 167 22.14 -19.65 3.23
N GLY A 168 20.93 -19.73 3.81
CA GLY A 168 20.66 -19.18 5.12
C GLY A 168 19.43 -19.77 5.77
N ALA A 169 19.24 -19.42 7.03
CA ALA A 169 18.05 -19.81 7.76
C ALA A 169 16.82 -19.00 7.35
N SER A 170 15.68 -19.68 7.33
CA SER A 170 14.36 -19.12 7.08
C SER A 170 13.35 -19.70 8.06
N ILE A 171 12.28 -18.95 8.33
CA ILE A 171 11.18 -19.39 9.18
C ILE A 171 9.94 -19.58 8.32
N LEU A 172 9.38 -20.78 8.36
CA LEU A 172 8.10 -21.10 7.72
C LEU A 172 6.96 -20.79 8.70
N LEU A 173 6.19 -19.74 8.39
CA LEU A 173 5.11 -19.24 9.25
C LEU A 173 3.87 -20.16 9.28
N GLU A 174 3.73 -21.08 8.33
CA GLU A 174 2.58 -22.00 8.28
C GLU A 174 2.63 -23.05 9.38
N ASN A 175 3.83 -23.49 9.74
CA ASN A 175 4.07 -24.66 10.59
C ASN A 175 5.14 -24.41 11.66
N ASP A 176 5.53 -23.13 11.85
CA ASP A 176 6.50 -22.66 12.83
C ASP A 176 7.85 -23.37 12.75
N GLN A 177 8.32 -23.67 11.54
CA GLN A 177 9.57 -24.40 11.33
C GLN A 177 10.73 -23.48 10.96
N TRP A 178 11.88 -23.75 11.58
CA TRP A 178 13.17 -23.23 11.13
C TRP A 178 13.74 -24.16 10.06
N VAL A 179 14.01 -23.61 8.87
CA VAL A 179 14.54 -24.36 7.74
C VAL A 179 15.76 -23.65 7.16
N GLU A 180 16.66 -24.42 6.57
CA GLU A 180 17.74 -23.86 5.74
C GLU A 180 17.25 -23.74 4.29
N THR A 181 17.50 -22.62 3.64
CA THR A 181 17.08 -22.35 2.27
C THR A 181 18.24 -21.76 1.49
N THR A 182 18.45 -22.28 0.28
CA THR A 182 19.41 -21.73 -0.69
C THR A 182 18.65 -20.94 -1.75
N LEU A 183 19.09 -19.71 -2.00
CA LEU A 183 18.64 -18.88 -3.11
C LEU A 183 19.70 -18.90 -4.20
N GLU A 184 19.31 -19.37 -5.38
CA GLU A 184 20.16 -19.33 -6.57
C GLU A 184 20.30 -17.91 -7.11
N PRO A 185 21.44 -17.56 -7.73
CA PRO A 185 21.65 -16.23 -8.27
C PRO A 185 20.67 -15.89 -9.39
N ALA A 186 20.38 -14.59 -9.53
CA ALA A 186 19.63 -14.06 -10.65
C ALA A 186 20.40 -14.22 -11.97
N THR A 187 19.69 -14.45 -13.06
CA THR A 187 20.25 -14.28 -14.40
C THR A 187 20.46 -12.79 -14.72
N GLU A 188 21.22 -12.46 -15.77
CA GLU A 188 21.38 -11.07 -16.22
C GLU A 188 20.01 -10.43 -16.57
N GLU A 189 19.12 -11.17 -17.23
CA GLU A 189 17.76 -10.71 -17.55
C GLU A 189 16.88 -10.50 -16.30
N GLU A 190 17.06 -11.30 -15.25
CA GLU A 190 16.34 -11.13 -13.98
C GLU A 190 16.85 -9.95 -13.15
N ALA A 191 18.10 -9.53 -13.37
CA ALA A 191 18.73 -8.40 -12.69
C ALA A 191 18.42 -7.04 -13.35
N GLU A 192 18.06 -7.03 -14.64
CA GLU A 192 17.66 -5.85 -15.41
C GLU A 192 16.19 -5.46 -15.23
#